data_AF-F0G341-F1
#
_entry.id   AF-F0G341-F1
#
_cell.length_a   1.000
_cell.length_b   1.000
_cell.length_c   1.000
_cell.angle_alpha   90.00
_cell.angle_beta   90.00
_cell.angle_gamma   90.00
#
_symmetry.space_group_name_H-M   'P 1'
#
loop_
_entity.id
_entity.type
_entity.pdbx_description
1 polymer ?
#
loop_
_entity_poly.entity_id
_entity_poly.type
_entity_poly.pdbx_seq_one_letter_code
_entity_poly.pdbx_strand_id
1 'polypeptide(L)'
;HLGQWPSIEYSAMGRDRDWLKIALTEMAPMLAKDYPYDSRAWTDWKQHHPPATALAGTWSFGGHMPGKGDAYGTMTVKGGAGDRFDVELKGRFADGSPLEGTGTATLYTGYEWRASVKVGDTTMRQVLMATNGEMRGRMFDDAHDERGLDFSAAKLGKPHIVAVQPAYVKAGAETDVTIVGANLQGAPAFGPGVTVASVLERAPGYLRVRVKAADGSAAGPRRVSVGAAQADGFAVYREIRDVKVEPDFAVARIGGNGGGG
;
A
#
# COMPACT_ATOMS: atom_id res chain seq x y z
N HIS A 1 7.96 7.78 -32.37
CA HIS A 1 6.59 7.25 -32.55
C HIS A 1 6.26 7.06 -34.03
N LEU A 2 6.03 8.13 -34.81
CA LEU A 2 5.58 8.00 -36.21
C LEU A 2 6.49 7.14 -37.11
N GLY A 3 7.81 7.27 -36.99
CA GLY A 3 8.75 6.44 -37.77
C GLY A 3 8.71 4.93 -37.45
N GLN A 4 8.27 4.55 -36.25
CA GLN A 4 8.15 3.15 -35.83
C GLN A 4 6.75 2.59 -36.09
N TRP A 5 5.71 3.43 -35.94
CA TRP A 5 4.31 3.09 -36.18
C TRP A 5 3.68 4.10 -37.15
N PRO A 6 3.93 3.96 -38.46
CA PRO A 6 3.39 4.90 -39.45
C PRO A 6 1.86 4.98 -39.43
N SER A 7 1.18 3.90 -39.05
CA SER A 7 -0.28 3.85 -38.94
C SER A 7 -0.87 4.73 -37.82
N ILE A 8 -0.04 5.31 -36.93
CA ILE A 8 -0.51 6.14 -35.81
C ILE A 8 -1.29 7.37 -36.30
N GLU A 9 -0.84 8.01 -37.38
CA GLU A 9 -1.54 9.18 -37.96
C GLU A 9 -2.80 8.78 -38.75
N TYR A 10 -2.99 7.50 -39.04
CA TYR A 10 -4.18 6.96 -39.72
C TYR A 10 -5.20 6.35 -38.75
N SER A 11 -4.84 6.23 -37.47
CA SER A 11 -5.70 5.67 -36.43
C SER A 11 -6.80 6.66 -36.01
N ALA A 12 -7.79 6.18 -35.26
CA ALA A 12 -8.75 7.07 -34.61
C ALA A 12 -8.02 8.12 -33.75
N MET A 13 -8.48 9.37 -33.77
CA MET A 13 -7.79 10.55 -33.19
C MET A 13 -6.44 10.95 -33.83
N GLY A 14 -5.98 10.20 -34.82
CA GLY A 14 -4.86 10.56 -35.70
C GLY A 14 -5.35 11.17 -37.01
N ARG A 15 -6.17 10.41 -37.75
CA ARG A 15 -6.58 10.72 -39.13
C ARG A 15 -7.52 11.92 -39.27
N ASP A 16 -8.05 12.43 -38.17
CA ASP A 16 -9.01 13.53 -38.12
C ASP A 16 -8.32 14.90 -38.04
N ARG A 17 -6.97 14.95 -38.06
CA ARG A 17 -6.16 16.17 -37.89
C ARG A 17 -4.80 16.05 -38.56
N ASP A 18 -4.07 17.17 -38.65
CA ASP A 18 -2.67 17.21 -39.07
C ASP A 18 -1.77 16.74 -37.90
N TRP A 19 -1.78 15.42 -37.66
CA TRP A 19 -1.25 14.81 -36.45
C TRP A 19 0.22 15.13 -36.21
N LEU A 20 1.07 15.02 -37.25
CA LEU A 20 2.50 15.29 -37.10
C LEU A 20 2.77 16.77 -36.80
N LYS A 21 2.09 17.69 -37.50
CA LYS A 21 2.24 19.12 -37.26
C LYS A 21 1.87 19.47 -35.81
N ILE A 22 0.69 19.05 -35.34
CA ILE A 22 0.23 19.30 -33.96
C ILE A 22 1.20 18.69 -32.95
N ALA A 23 1.69 17.46 -33.18
CA ALA A 23 2.65 16.81 -32.31
C ALA A 23 3.95 17.61 -32.15
N LEU A 24 4.45 18.21 -33.24
CA LEU A 24 5.71 18.97 -33.22
C LEU A 24 5.54 20.41 -32.73
N THR A 25 4.47 21.09 -33.12
CA THR A 25 4.32 22.53 -32.86
C THR A 25 3.54 22.86 -31.60
N GLU A 26 2.74 21.93 -31.08
CA GLU A 26 1.90 22.15 -29.90
C GLU A 26 2.26 21.18 -28.76
N MET A 27 2.27 19.88 -29.04
CA MET A 27 2.50 18.88 -27.99
C MET A 27 3.95 18.87 -27.50
N ALA A 28 4.94 18.89 -28.38
CA ALA A 28 6.35 18.87 -27.95
C ALA A 28 6.74 20.10 -27.10
N PRO A 29 6.35 21.35 -27.44
CA PRO A 29 6.56 22.50 -26.55
C PRO A 29 5.84 22.37 -25.20
N MET A 30 4.60 21.87 -25.20
CA MET A 30 3.86 21.61 -23.95
C MET A 30 4.60 20.61 -23.06
N LEU A 31 5.03 19.47 -23.63
CA LEU A 31 5.78 18.44 -22.90
C LEU A 31 7.11 18.97 -22.36
N ALA A 32 7.84 19.77 -23.13
CA ALA A 32 9.10 20.35 -22.68
C ALA A 32 8.91 21.34 -21.52
N LYS A 33 7.80 22.07 -21.51
CA LYS A 33 7.44 23.00 -20.43
C LYS A 33 6.98 22.25 -19.17
N ASP A 34 6.14 21.23 -19.32
CA ASP A 34 5.47 20.56 -18.20
C ASP A 34 6.34 19.44 -17.59
N TYR A 35 7.21 18.81 -18.39
CA TYR A 35 8.13 17.75 -17.98
C TYR A 35 9.58 18.09 -18.36
N PRO A 36 10.14 19.19 -17.83
CA PRO A 36 11.48 19.62 -18.17
C PRO A 36 12.53 18.62 -17.67
N TYR A 37 13.62 18.49 -18.42
CA TYR A 37 14.76 17.64 -18.03
C TYR A 37 15.38 18.10 -16.70
N ASP A 38 15.53 19.42 -16.53
CA ASP A 38 16.00 20.03 -15.29
C ASP A 38 14.84 20.63 -14.50
N SER A 39 14.81 20.33 -13.21
CA SER A 39 13.88 20.96 -12.27
C SER A 39 14.57 21.20 -10.94
N ARG A 40 14.05 22.16 -10.18
CA ARG A 40 14.50 22.40 -8.80
C ARG A 40 14.31 21.15 -7.94
N ALA A 41 13.17 20.46 -8.08
CA ALA A 41 12.88 19.23 -7.35
C ALA A 41 13.95 18.15 -7.62
N TRP A 42 14.36 17.95 -8.87
CA TRP A 42 15.41 16.98 -9.21
C TRP A 42 16.79 17.39 -8.67
N THR A 43 17.11 18.68 -8.75
CA THR A 43 18.37 19.21 -8.20
C THR A 43 18.44 19.03 -6.69
N ASP A 44 17.37 19.36 -5.99
CA ASP A 44 17.27 19.23 -4.54
C ASP A 44 17.30 17.74 -4.13
N TRP A 45 16.65 16.85 -4.89
CA TRP A 45 16.65 15.40 -4.62
C TRP A 45 18.04 14.76 -4.75
N LYS A 46 18.78 15.07 -5.82
CA LYS A 46 20.15 14.58 -6.02
C LYS A 46 21.08 14.91 -4.85
N GLN A 47 20.82 16.01 -4.12
CA GLN A 47 21.63 16.45 -3.00
C GLN A 47 21.22 15.81 -1.66
N HIS A 48 19.94 15.44 -1.50
CA HIS A 48 19.38 15.09 -0.19
C HIS A 48 18.77 13.69 -0.11
N HIS A 49 18.78 12.90 -1.18
CA HIS A 49 18.21 11.55 -1.13
C HIS A 49 18.91 10.71 -0.05
N PRO A 50 18.15 9.92 0.72
CA PRO A 50 18.73 9.10 1.78
C PRO A 50 19.61 7.98 1.19
N PRO A 51 20.62 7.51 1.93
CA PRO A 51 21.38 6.32 1.53
C PRO A 51 20.51 5.07 1.69
N ALA A 52 20.69 4.09 0.81
CA ALA A 52 19.93 2.83 0.83
C ALA A 52 20.04 2.08 2.17
N THR A 53 21.18 2.14 2.85
CA THR A 53 21.40 1.54 4.17
C THR A 53 20.43 2.04 5.25
N ALA A 54 19.83 3.22 5.07
CA ALA A 54 18.80 3.73 5.96
C ALA A 54 17.53 2.85 6.00
N LEU A 55 17.28 2.04 4.96
CA LEU A 55 16.10 1.18 4.86
C LEU A 55 16.26 -0.17 5.61
N ALA A 56 17.49 -0.58 5.92
CA ALA A 56 17.73 -1.83 6.65
C ALA A 56 17.08 -1.80 8.03
N GLY A 57 16.42 -2.90 8.41
CA GLY A 57 15.70 -3.05 9.66
C GLY A 57 14.35 -3.75 9.48
N THR A 58 13.55 -3.74 10.54
CA THR A 58 12.22 -4.34 10.55
C THR A 58 11.15 -3.26 10.35
N TRP A 59 10.15 -3.60 9.55
CA TRP A 59 9.04 -2.75 9.16
C TRP A 59 7.73 -3.45 9.56
N SER A 60 6.84 -2.75 10.26
CA SER A 60 5.46 -3.21 10.43
C SER A 60 4.68 -2.88 9.16
N PHE A 61 3.96 -3.84 8.59
CA PHE A 61 3.17 -3.61 7.39
C PHE A 61 1.70 -4.00 7.59
N GLY A 62 0.82 -3.27 6.91
CA GLY A 62 -0.59 -3.56 6.74
C GLY A 62 -1.00 -3.37 5.28
N GLY A 63 -2.03 -4.08 4.86
CA GLY A 63 -2.55 -4.03 3.50
C GLY A 63 -3.93 -4.63 3.36
N HIS A 64 -4.50 -4.52 2.17
CA HIS A 64 -5.78 -5.11 1.82
C HIS A 64 -5.72 -5.69 0.42
N MET A 65 -6.12 -6.96 0.27
CA MET A 65 -6.27 -7.62 -1.02
C MET A 65 -7.75 -7.72 -1.38
N PRO A 66 -8.22 -7.03 -2.45
CA PRO A 66 -9.59 -7.19 -2.92
C PRO A 66 -9.96 -8.67 -3.13
N GLY A 67 -11.12 -9.07 -2.62
CA GLY A 67 -11.60 -10.46 -2.68
C GLY A 67 -10.95 -11.42 -1.68
N LYS A 68 -9.94 -11.02 -0.92
CA LYS A 68 -9.30 -11.85 0.14
C LYS A 68 -9.35 -11.20 1.53
N GLY A 69 -9.20 -9.89 1.62
CA GLY A 69 -9.30 -9.13 2.87
C GLY A 69 -7.97 -8.55 3.35
N ASP A 70 -8.00 -8.08 4.60
CA ASP A 70 -6.88 -7.40 5.23
C ASP A 70 -5.70 -8.35 5.48
N ALA A 71 -4.49 -7.82 5.41
CA ALA A 71 -3.26 -8.48 5.77
C ALA A 71 -2.40 -7.59 6.66
N TYR A 72 -1.61 -8.22 7.53
CA TYR A 72 -0.67 -7.52 8.40
C TYR A 72 0.49 -8.41 8.81
N GLY A 73 1.59 -7.78 9.22
CA GLY A 73 2.76 -8.49 9.72
C GLY A 73 3.99 -7.60 9.84
N THR A 74 5.15 -8.23 9.72
CA THR A 74 6.44 -7.56 9.68
C THR A 74 7.24 -7.96 8.44
N MET A 75 7.97 -7.00 7.88
CA MET A 75 8.95 -7.18 6.83
C MET A 75 10.35 -6.87 7.39
N THR A 76 11.27 -7.81 7.29
CA THR A 76 12.68 -7.60 7.64
C THR A 76 13.48 -7.34 6.38
N VAL A 77 14.21 -6.24 6.37
CA VAL A 77 15.08 -5.79 5.27
C VAL A 77 16.53 -5.82 5.74
N LYS A 78 17.39 -6.58 5.05
CA LYS A 78 18.83 -6.70 5.37
C LYS A 78 19.66 -6.26 4.15
N GLY A 79 20.84 -5.68 4.41
CA GLY A 79 21.73 -5.20 3.34
C GLY A 79 21.65 -3.69 3.13
N GLY A 80 21.59 -3.27 1.87
CA GLY A 80 21.61 -1.87 1.43
C GLY A 80 22.94 -1.41 0.85
N ALA A 81 23.96 -2.26 0.84
CA ALA A 81 25.17 -2.01 0.06
C ALA A 81 24.88 -2.23 -1.43
N GLY A 82 25.25 -1.25 -2.27
CA GLY A 82 24.94 -1.29 -3.71
C GLY A 82 23.44 -1.32 -4.02
N ASP A 83 22.62 -0.71 -3.15
CA ASP A 83 21.17 -0.57 -3.27
C ASP A 83 20.37 -1.89 -3.29
N ARG A 84 20.97 -3.01 -2.89
CA ARG A 84 20.34 -4.33 -2.86
C ARG A 84 20.05 -4.81 -1.45
N PHE A 85 18.96 -5.56 -1.31
CA PHE A 85 18.47 -6.06 -0.04
C PHE A 85 17.96 -7.49 -0.13
N ASP A 86 18.10 -8.21 0.98
CA ASP A 86 17.30 -9.40 1.27
C ASP A 86 16.04 -8.98 2.03
N VAL A 87 14.92 -9.63 1.70
CA VAL A 87 13.59 -9.34 2.24
C VAL A 87 12.99 -10.61 2.84
N GLU A 88 12.43 -10.51 4.04
CA GLU A 88 11.67 -11.57 4.70
C GLU A 88 10.33 -11.00 5.18
N LEU A 89 9.22 -11.59 4.72
CA LEU A 89 7.87 -11.30 5.19
C LEU A 89 7.43 -12.35 6.20
N LYS A 90 6.88 -11.88 7.32
CA LYS A 90 6.18 -12.70 8.32
C LYS A 90 4.86 -12.04 8.67
N GLY A 91 3.76 -12.61 8.20
CA GLY A 91 2.44 -12.02 8.36
C GLY A 91 1.33 -13.01 8.07
N ARG A 92 0.10 -12.50 8.09
CA ARG A 92 -1.11 -13.27 7.80
C ARG A 92 -2.21 -12.37 7.28
N PHE A 93 -3.19 -12.99 6.64
CA PHE A 93 -4.48 -12.38 6.33
C PHE A 93 -5.43 -12.43 7.54
N ALA A 94 -6.49 -11.63 7.50
CA ALA A 94 -7.52 -11.59 8.54
C ALA A 94 -8.25 -12.92 8.72
N ASP A 95 -8.33 -13.75 7.68
CA ASP A 95 -8.86 -15.12 7.74
C ASP A 95 -7.89 -16.12 8.43
N GLY A 96 -6.68 -15.67 8.79
CA GLY A 96 -5.65 -16.48 9.42
C GLY A 96 -4.69 -17.16 8.45
N SER A 97 -4.93 -17.12 7.14
CA SER A 97 -4.02 -17.69 6.15
C SER A 97 -2.65 -16.98 6.14
N PRO A 98 -1.53 -17.70 5.96
CA PRO A 98 -0.20 -17.11 6.07
C PRO A 98 0.11 -16.16 4.89
N LEU A 99 0.86 -15.11 5.20
CA LEU A 99 1.51 -14.21 4.24
C LEU A 99 2.99 -14.13 4.62
N GLU A 100 3.71 -15.19 4.30
CA GLU A 100 5.11 -15.38 4.66
C GLU A 100 5.93 -15.70 3.42
N GLY A 101 7.16 -15.19 3.36
CA GLY A 101 7.98 -15.36 2.18
C GLY A 101 9.34 -14.68 2.27
N THR A 102 10.24 -15.06 1.38
CA THR A 102 11.57 -14.45 1.27
C THR A 102 11.86 -14.01 -0.15
N GLY A 103 12.77 -13.06 -0.30
CA GLY A 103 13.05 -12.47 -1.59
C GLY A 103 14.18 -11.46 -1.55
N THR A 104 14.30 -10.73 -2.65
CA THR A 104 15.29 -9.66 -2.78
C THR A 104 14.64 -8.38 -3.26
N ALA A 105 15.28 -7.26 -2.99
CA ALA A 105 14.86 -5.95 -3.45
C ALA A 105 16.03 -5.12 -3.97
N THR A 106 15.72 -4.16 -4.82
CA THR A 106 16.61 -3.09 -5.27
C THR A 106 15.93 -1.75 -5.03
N LEU A 107 16.70 -0.78 -4.52
CA LEU A 107 16.27 0.60 -4.38
C LEU A 107 16.79 1.43 -5.55
N TYR A 108 15.89 2.04 -6.31
CA TYR A 108 16.26 2.99 -7.35
C TYR A 108 16.13 4.42 -6.84
N THR A 109 17.08 5.26 -7.22
CA THR A 109 17.08 6.72 -6.96
C THR A 109 16.83 7.12 -5.50
N GLY A 110 17.15 6.24 -4.53
CA GLY A 110 17.00 6.52 -3.09
C GLY A 110 15.59 6.36 -2.51
N TYR A 111 14.56 6.03 -3.30
CA TYR A 111 13.18 5.87 -2.81
C TYR A 111 12.33 4.85 -3.55
N GLU A 112 12.66 4.50 -4.80
CA GLU A 112 11.86 3.59 -5.63
C GLU A 112 12.21 2.13 -5.29
N TRP A 113 11.43 1.52 -4.42
CA TRP A 113 11.64 0.16 -3.97
C TRP A 113 11.01 -0.83 -4.95
N ARG A 114 11.80 -1.80 -5.41
CA ARG A 114 11.36 -2.91 -6.26
C ARG A 114 11.79 -4.22 -5.62
N ALA A 115 10.84 -5.05 -5.22
CA ALA A 115 11.15 -6.37 -4.67
C ALA A 115 10.47 -7.50 -5.42
N SER A 116 11.06 -8.68 -5.30
CA SER A 116 10.49 -9.95 -5.72
C SER A 116 10.53 -10.89 -4.53
N VAL A 117 9.36 -11.27 -4.01
CA VAL A 117 9.21 -12.08 -2.80
C VAL A 117 8.41 -13.34 -3.13
N LYS A 118 8.96 -14.51 -2.81
CA LYS A 118 8.28 -15.79 -2.98
C LYS A 118 7.39 -16.03 -1.76
N VAL A 119 6.07 -16.01 -1.94
CA VAL A 119 5.06 -16.26 -0.91
C VAL A 119 4.34 -17.57 -1.25
N GLY A 120 4.61 -18.63 -0.49
CA GLY A 120 4.24 -19.98 -0.89
C GLY A 120 4.77 -20.29 -2.30
N ASP A 121 3.88 -20.71 -3.19
CA ASP A 121 4.23 -20.98 -4.60
C ASP A 121 4.14 -19.76 -5.52
N THR A 122 3.72 -18.60 -5.02
CA THR A 122 3.52 -17.39 -5.83
C THR A 122 4.71 -16.44 -5.71
N THR A 123 5.23 -15.96 -6.85
CA THR A 123 6.20 -14.87 -6.84
C THR A 123 5.44 -13.55 -6.86
N MET A 124 5.64 -12.74 -5.82
CA MET A 124 4.98 -11.45 -5.67
C MET A 124 5.98 -10.32 -5.93
N ARG A 125 5.61 -9.36 -6.77
CA ARG A 125 6.34 -8.10 -6.96
C ARG A 125 5.90 -7.07 -5.95
N GLN A 126 6.84 -6.30 -5.42
CA GLN A 126 6.55 -5.07 -4.69
C GLN A 126 7.01 -3.88 -5.51
N VAL A 127 6.12 -2.90 -5.65
CA VAL A 127 6.39 -1.59 -6.26
C VAL A 127 5.98 -0.56 -5.22
N LEU A 128 6.97 -0.09 -4.45
CA LEU A 128 6.74 0.81 -3.31
C LEU A 128 7.60 2.08 -3.44
N MET A 129 7.12 3.15 -2.84
CA MET A 129 7.89 4.34 -2.51
C MET A 129 8.34 4.24 -1.04
N ALA A 130 9.64 4.33 -0.80
CA ALA A 130 10.25 4.37 0.53
C ALA A 130 10.69 5.79 0.88
N THR A 131 10.03 6.42 1.86
CA THR A 131 10.34 7.79 2.27
C THR A 131 10.07 7.98 3.76
N ASN A 132 10.93 8.73 4.46
CA ASN A 132 10.74 9.13 5.86
C ASN A 132 10.43 7.98 6.86
N GLY A 133 10.95 6.77 6.61
CA GLY A 133 10.67 5.61 7.46
C GLY A 133 9.30 4.97 7.21
N GLU A 134 8.65 5.29 6.09
CA GLU A 134 7.45 4.64 5.57
C GLU A 134 7.72 4.02 4.20
N MET A 135 7.00 2.95 3.89
CA MET A 135 6.90 2.40 2.54
C MET A 135 5.43 2.31 2.14
N ARG A 136 5.08 2.79 0.94
CA ARG A 136 3.70 2.73 0.42
C ARG A 136 3.70 2.35 -1.04
N GLY A 137 2.76 1.51 -1.45
CA GLY A 137 2.58 1.11 -2.85
C GLY A 137 1.77 -0.18 -2.94
N ARG A 138 2.16 -1.06 -3.84
CA ARG A 138 1.41 -2.30 -4.12
C ARG A 138 2.31 -3.53 -4.12
N MET A 139 1.77 -4.65 -3.66
CA MET A 139 2.36 -5.98 -3.76
C MET A 139 1.42 -6.90 -4.54
N PHE A 140 1.88 -7.52 -5.62
CA PHE A 140 1.02 -8.27 -6.55
C PHE A 140 1.71 -9.48 -7.16
N ASP A 141 0.93 -10.45 -7.64
CA ASP A 141 1.43 -11.64 -8.33
C ASP A 141 2.13 -11.24 -9.63
N ASP A 142 3.36 -11.73 -9.84
CA ASP A 142 4.16 -11.46 -11.03
C ASP A 142 3.49 -11.90 -12.33
N ALA A 143 2.70 -12.99 -12.29
CA ALA A 143 2.00 -13.51 -13.45
C ALA A 143 0.61 -12.88 -13.64
N HIS A 144 0.05 -12.30 -12.58
CA HIS A 144 -1.34 -11.84 -12.52
C HIS A 144 -1.40 -10.54 -11.73
N ASP A 145 -1.04 -9.43 -12.37
CA ASP A 145 -0.95 -8.14 -11.70
C ASP A 145 -2.30 -7.64 -11.17
N GLU A 146 -3.43 -8.16 -11.64
CA GLU A 146 -4.75 -7.90 -11.06
C GLU A 146 -4.89 -8.46 -9.63
N ARG A 147 -4.11 -9.48 -9.28
CA ARG A 147 -4.09 -10.14 -7.97
C ARG A 147 -3.03 -9.53 -7.08
N GLY A 148 -3.43 -8.56 -6.26
CA GLY A 148 -2.50 -7.90 -5.36
C GLY A 148 -3.18 -7.22 -4.19
N LEU A 149 -2.36 -6.70 -3.30
CA LEU A 149 -2.75 -5.89 -2.16
C LEU A 149 -2.09 -4.53 -2.20
N ASP A 150 -2.82 -3.53 -1.73
CA ASP A 150 -2.19 -2.30 -1.26
C ASP A 150 -1.26 -2.64 -0.09
N PHE A 151 -0.10 -1.99 -0.05
CA PHE A 151 0.93 -2.26 0.93
C PHE A 151 1.42 -0.96 1.55
N SER A 152 1.19 -0.80 2.86
CA SER A 152 1.73 0.30 3.65
C SER A 152 2.56 -0.27 4.79
N ALA A 153 3.69 0.35 5.08
CA ALA A 153 4.57 -0.09 6.15
C ALA A 153 5.28 1.08 6.83
N ALA A 154 5.59 0.91 8.11
CA ALA A 154 6.39 1.84 8.89
C ALA A 154 7.57 1.11 9.54
N LYS A 155 8.75 1.71 9.44
CA LYS A 155 9.96 1.18 10.06
C LYS A 155 9.79 1.19 11.58
N LEU A 156 10.16 0.09 12.24
CA LEU A 156 10.18 0.05 13.71
C LEU A 156 11.18 1.10 14.23
N GLY A 157 10.87 1.72 15.37
CA GLY A 157 11.70 2.77 15.98
C GLY A 157 10.95 4.05 16.38
N LYS A 158 9.87 4.41 15.68
CA LYS A 158 9.01 5.55 16.04
C LYS A 158 7.54 5.11 16.15
N PRO A 159 6.77 5.62 17.13
CA PRO A 159 5.35 5.32 17.23
C PRO A 159 4.59 5.78 15.98
N HIS A 160 3.95 4.85 15.28
CA HIS A 160 3.17 5.15 14.08
C HIS A 160 2.13 4.04 13.85
N ILE A 161 0.87 4.40 13.59
CA ILE A 161 -0.17 3.45 13.20
C ILE A 161 -0.26 3.47 11.67
N VAL A 162 -0.07 2.32 11.05
CA VAL A 162 -0.15 2.11 9.61
C VAL A 162 -1.59 1.81 9.18
N ALA A 163 -2.30 0.98 9.96
CA ALA A 163 -3.66 0.57 9.65
C ALA A 163 -4.43 0.17 10.92
N VAL A 164 -5.75 0.19 10.83
CA VAL A 164 -6.68 -0.36 11.83
C VAL A 164 -7.63 -1.30 11.09
N GLN A 165 -7.63 -2.58 11.45
CA GLN A 165 -8.23 -3.66 10.67
C GLN A 165 -9.11 -4.57 11.57
N PRO A 166 -10.43 -4.65 11.36
CA PRO A 166 -11.21 -3.81 10.46
C PRO A 166 -11.23 -2.34 10.93
N ALA A 167 -11.43 -1.42 9.99
CA ALA A 167 -11.53 0.00 10.27
C ALA A 167 -12.94 0.42 10.76
N TYR A 168 -13.71 -0.50 11.33
CA TYR A 168 -15.08 -0.21 11.77
C TYR A 168 -15.56 -1.11 12.90
N VAL A 169 -16.60 -0.67 13.60
CA VAL A 169 -17.36 -1.45 14.58
C VAL A 169 -18.84 -1.06 14.53
N LYS A 170 -19.74 -2.05 14.66
CA LYS A 170 -21.18 -1.78 14.78
C LYS A 170 -21.52 -1.36 16.21
N ALA A 171 -22.34 -0.32 16.37
CA ALA A 171 -22.88 0.06 17.68
C ALA A 171 -23.59 -1.15 18.33
N GLY A 172 -23.26 -1.42 19.58
CA GLY A 172 -23.75 -2.56 20.35
C GLY A 172 -23.03 -3.88 20.11
N ALA A 173 -22.03 -3.92 19.22
CA ALA A 173 -21.26 -5.12 18.93
C ALA A 173 -19.88 -5.11 19.58
N GLU A 174 -19.36 -6.32 19.78
CA GLU A 174 -17.95 -6.57 20.04
C GLU A 174 -17.25 -6.95 18.73
N THR A 175 -16.01 -6.53 18.55
CA THR A 175 -15.23 -6.82 17.34
C THR A 175 -13.76 -6.94 17.70
N ASP A 176 -13.08 -7.93 17.14
CA ASP A 176 -11.63 -8.04 17.23
C ASP A 176 -11.00 -7.10 16.21
N VAL A 177 -10.14 -6.20 16.68
CA VAL A 177 -9.48 -5.19 15.85
C VAL A 177 -7.97 -5.32 16.02
N THR A 178 -7.28 -5.36 14.89
CA THR A 178 -5.83 -5.32 14.77
C THR A 178 -5.39 -3.89 14.45
N ILE A 179 -4.66 -3.26 15.37
CA ILE A 179 -3.95 -2.00 15.14
C ILE A 179 -2.55 -2.38 14.64
N VAL A 180 -2.26 -2.08 13.38
CA VAL A 180 -0.98 -2.38 12.73
C VAL A 180 -0.10 -1.14 12.80
N GLY A 181 1.14 -1.29 13.25
CA GLY A 181 2.04 -0.15 13.36
C GLY A 181 3.36 -0.40 14.05
N ALA A 182 4.21 0.62 14.04
CA ALA A 182 5.50 0.61 14.68
C ALA A 182 5.41 1.17 16.11
N ASN A 183 6.14 0.55 17.05
CA ASN A 183 6.33 1.04 18.43
C ASN A 183 5.03 1.43 19.15
N LEU A 184 4.00 0.58 19.03
CA LEU A 184 2.71 0.79 19.67
C LEU A 184 2.80 0.49 21.17
N GLN A 185 3.04 1.53 21.97
CA GLN A 185 3.17 1.43 23.43
C GLN A 185 2.03 2.15 24.15
N GLY A 186 1.61 1.60 25.30
CA GLY A 186 0.51 2.12 26.09
C GLY A 186 -0.85 1.49 25.77
N ALA A 187 -1.88 2.04 26.42
CA ALA A 187 -3.25 1.59 26.27
C ALA A 187 -3.85 2.12 24.95
N PRO A 188 -4.49 1.26 24.15
CA PRO A 188 -5.21 1.69 22.95
C PRO A 188 -6.51 2.41 23.33
N ALA A 189 -6.90 3.41 22.55
CA ALA A 189 -8.18 4.10 22.65
C ALA A 189 -8.81 4.24 21.25
N PHE A 190 -10.13 4.08 21.17
CA PHE A 190 -10.91 4.11 19.92
C PHE A 190 -11.92 5.27 19.89
N GLY A 191 -11.70 6.28 20.74
CA GLY A 191 -12.55 7.45 20.87
C GLY A 191 -13.90 7.18 21.58
N PRO A 192 -14.79 8.19 21.62
CA PRO A 192 -16.02 8.12 22.41
C PRO A 192 -16.97 6.99 22.01
N GLY A 193 -17.51 6.31 23.02
CA GLY A 193 -18.51 5.24 22.84
C GLY A 193 -17.92 3.89 22.41
N VAL A 194 -16.59 3.75 22.38
CA VAL A 194 -15.90 2.48 22.11
C VAL A 194 -14.94 2.17 23.25
N THR A 195 -15.13 1.05 23.90
CA THR A 195 -14.26 0.57 24.98
C THR A 195 -13.39 -0.58 24.49
N VAL A 196 -12.18 -0.68 25.03
CA VAL A 196 -11.31 -1.83 24.81
C VAL A 196 -11.62 -2.85 25.91
N ALA A 197 -12.26 -3.96 25.54
CA ALA A 197 -12.67 -5.00 26.47
C ALA A 197 -11.47 -5.86 26.90
N SER A 198 -10.57 -6.19 25.97
CA SER A 198 -9.35 -6.93 26.27
C SER A 198 -8.26 -6.72 25.22
N VAL A 199 -7.01 -6.94 25.63
CA VAL A 199 -5.88 -7.09 24.70
C VAL A 199 -5.71 -8.57 24.41
N LEU A 200 -5.83 -8.94 23.14
CA LEU A 200 -5.75 -10.33 22.68
C LEU A 200 -4.30 -10.73 22.39
N GLU A 201 -3.55 -9.83 21.77
CA GLU A 201 -2.18 -10.08 21.36
C GLU A 201 -1.42 -8.76 21.22
N ARG A 202 -0.15 -8.73 21.63
CA ARG A 202 0.73 -7.58 21.42
C ARG A 202 2.06 -8.06 20.86
N ALA A 203 2.38 -7.59 19.66
CA ALA A 203 3.64 -7.86 18.97
C ALA A 203 4.34 -6.53 18.64
N PRO A 204 5.64 -6.55 18.28
CA PRO A 204 6.36 -5.32 17.91
C PRO A 204 5.74 -4.57 16.72
N GLY A 205 5.05 -5.27 15.81
CA GLY A 205 4.45 -4.69 14.61
C GLY A 205 2.93 -4.54 14.61
N TYR A 206 2.23 -5.03 15.64
CA TYR A 206 0.77 -4.91 15.72
C TYR A 206 0.24 -5.18 17.13
N LEU A 207 -0.99 -4.74 17.38
CA LEU A 207 -1.72 -4.91 18.63
C LEU A 207 -3.14 -5.37 18.30
N ARG A 208 -3.53 -6.56 18.74
CA ARG A 208 -4.89 -7.08 18.60
C ARG A 208 -5.66 -6.89 19.88
N VAL A 209 -6.87 -6.35 19.76
CA VAL A 209 -7.75 -6.05 20.88
C VAL A 209 -9.17 -6.46 20.56
N ARG A 210 -9.94 -6.79 21.59
CA ARG A 210 -11.39 -6.83 21.50
C ARG A 210 -11.94 -5.47 21.91
N VAL A 211 -12.69 -4.83 21.01
CA VAL A 211 -13.39 -3.58 21.31
C VAL A 211 -14.88 -3.83 21.40
N LYS A 212 -15.58 -2.97 22.16
CA LYS A 212 -17.04 -2.93 22.24
C LYS A 212 -17.53 -1.52 21.98
N ALA A 213 -18.41 -1.36 21.01
CA ALA A 213 -19.15 -0.11 20.88
C ALA A 213 -20.45 -0.18 21.70
N ALA A 214 -20.75 0.85 22.48
CA ALA A 214 -22.02 0.91 23.20
C ALA A 214 -23.23 0.96 22.23
N ASP A 215 -24.38 0.43 22.64
CA ASP A 215 -25.62 0.43 21.82
C ASP A 215 -26.05 1.84 21.40
N GLY A 216 -25.85 2.82 22.29
CA GLY A 216 -26.15 4.23 22.08
C GLY A 216 -25.07 5.02 21.35
N SER A 217 -23.97 4.39 20.93
CA SER A 217 -22.87 5.10 20.27
C SER A 217 -23.33 5.77 18.97
N ALA A 218 -23.03 7.06 18.85
CA ALA A 218 -23.30 7.82 17.64
C ALA A 218 -22.46 7.30 16.48
N ALA A 219 -23.09 7.13 15.31
CA ALA A 219 -22.38 6.78 14.10
C ALA A 219 -21.39 7.88 13.71
N GLY A 220 -20.25 7.51 13.15
CA GLY A 220 -19.26 8.45 12.63
C GLY A 220 -17.81 8.02 12.88
N PRO A 221 -16.87 8.81 12.35
CA PRO A 221 -15.45 8.53 12.48
C PRO A 221 -14.98 8.70 13.93
N ARG A 222 -13.90 8.00 14.23
CA ARG A 222 -13.16 8.02 15.48
C ARG A 222 -11.67 8.02 15.17
N ARG A 223 -10.93 8.71 16.03
CA ARG A 223 -9.48 8.62 16.07
C ARG A 223 -9.10 7.46 16.97
N VAL A 224 -8.25 6.58 16.46
CA VAL A 224 -7.59 5.53 17.23
C VAL A 224 -6.24 6.06 17.70
N SER A 225 -5.87 5.76 18.94
CA SER A 225 -4.55 6.07 19.46
C SER A 225 -3.96 4.92 20.24
N VAL A 226 -2.63 4.82 20.23
CA VAL A 226 -1.84 3.95 21.11
C VAL A 226 -0.64 4.76 21.60
N GLY A 227 -0.72 5.27 22.83
CA GLY A 227 0.26 6.23 23.34
C GLY A 227 0.30 7.49 22.47
N ALA A 228 1.47 7.80 21.89
CA ALA A 228 1.66 8.95 21.01
C ALA A 228 1.22 8.72 19.55
N ALA A 229 1.05 7.46 19.14
CA ALA A 229 0.63 7.14 17.78
C ALA A 229 -0.88 7.35 17.62
N GLN A 230 -1.30 7.94 16.50
CA GLN A 230 -2.69 8.23 16.19
C GLN A 230 -3.00 7.86 14.74
N ALA A 231 -4.22 7.40 14.49
CA ALA A 231 -4.76 7.20 13.15
C ALA A 231 -6.23 7.58 13.12
N ASP A 232 -6.64 8.22 12.03
CA ASP A 232 -8.05 8.48 11.73
C ASP A 232 -8.61 7.33 10.87
N GLY A 233 -9.93 7.33 10.65
CA GLY A 233 -10.58 6.40 9.71
C GLY A 233 -11.26 5.18 10.35
N PHE A 234 -11.16 4.99 11.68
CA PHE A 234 -12.01 4.00 12.37
C PHE A 234 -13.44 4.52 12.49
N ALA A 235 -14.44 3.73 12.12
CA ALA A 235 -15.84 4.19 12.11
C ALA A 235 -16.74 3.38 13.04
N VAL A 236 -17.57 4.06 13.83
CA VAL A 236 -18.74 3.42 14.44
C VAL A 236 -19.92 3.57 13.49
N TYR A 237 -20.65 2.49 13.22
CA TYR A 237 -21.86 2.54 12.40
C TYR A 237 -23.03 1.85 13.11
N ARG A 238 -24.26 2.19 12.70
CA ARG A 238 -25.49 1.56 13.23
C ARG A 238 -26.18 0.66 12.20
N GLU A 239 -26.23 1.15 10.97
CA GLU A 239 -26.86 0.53 9.82
C GLU A 239 -26.01 0.76 8.57
N ILE A 240 -26.15 -0.13 7.58
CA ILE A 240 -25.58 0.05 6.25
C ILE A 240 -26.70 0.63 5.37
N ARG A 241 -26.49 1.83 4.85
CA ARG A 241 -27.50 2.54 4.05
C ARG A 241 -27.38 2.29 2.55
N ASP A 242 -26.15 2.08 2.09
CA ASP A 242 -25.80 1.92 0.68
C ASP A 242 -24.60 0.98 0.57
N VAL A 243 -24.50 0.29 -0.55
CA VAL A 243 -23.38 -0.61 -0.87
C VAL A 243 -22.93 -0.31 -2.29
N LYS A 244 -21.64 -0.04 -2.46
CA LYS A 244 -21.00 0.18 -3.75
C LYS A 244 -20.02 -0.95 -4.04
N VAL A 245 -20.01 -1.40 -5.29
CA VAL A 245 -19.03 -2.36 -5.78
C VAL A 245 -17.77 -1.59 -6.14
N GLU A 246 -16.62 -2.08 -5.70
CA GLU A 246 -15.31 -1.51 -6.00
C GLU A 246 -14.42 -2.56 -6.70
N PRO A 247 -13.80 -2.22 -7.84
CA PRO A 247 -14.00 -0.98 -8.61
C PRO A 247 -15.41 -0.92 -9.25
N ASP A 248 -15.89 0.30 -9.52
CA ASP A 248 -17.18 0.52 -10.20
C ASP A 248 -17.17 0.08 -11.66
N PHE A 249 -15.98 0.12 -12.29
CA PHE A 249 -15.70 -0.41 -13.60
C PHE A 249 -14.37 -1.18 -13.60
N ALA A 250 -14.37 -2.38 -14.17
CA ALA A 250 -13.18 -3.20 -14.38
C ALA A 250 -13.22 -3.91 -15.74
N VAL A 251 -12.04 -4.27 -16.24
CA VAL A 251 -11.88 -5.06 -17.46
C VAL A 251 -11.33 -6.42 -17.10
N ALA A 252 -12.05 -7.48 -17.48
CA ALA A 252 -11.55 -8.84 -17.48
C ALA A 252 -11.06 -9.23 -18.88
N ARG A 253 -10.08 -10.12 -18.97
CA ARG A 253 -9.55 -10.64 -20.23
C ARG A 253 -9.68 -12.16 -20.25
N ILE A 254 -10.06 -12.70 -21.40
CA ILE A 254 -10.02 -14.16 -21.61
C ILE A 254 -8.57 -14.64 -21.64
N GLY A 255 -8.31 -15.83 -21.10
CA GLY A 255 -6.97 -16.42 -21.04
C GLY A 255 -7.03 -17.92 -20.71
N GLY A 256 -5.88 -18.59 -20.70
CA GLY A 256 -5.78 -20.04 -20.52
C GLY A 256 -6.05 -20.82 -21.82
N ASN A 257 -6.65 -22.00 -21.71
CA ASN A 257 -7.03 -22.87 -22.84
C ASN A 257 -5.91 -23.12 -23.87
N GLY A 258 -4.66 -23.26 -23.41
CA GLY A 258 -3.49 -23.49 -24.26
C GLY A 258 -2.96 -22.25 -25.01
N GLY A 259 -3.54 -21.07 -24.78
CA GLY A 259 -2.98 -19.82 -25.26
C GLY A 259 -1.68 -19.48 -24.52
N GLY A 260 -0.60 -19.21 -25.26
CA GLY A 260 0.65 -18.68 -24.71
C GLY A 260 0.47 -17.22 -24.35
N GLY A 261 0.02 -16.97 -23.12
CA GLY A 261 0.12 -15.67 -22.46
C GLY A 261 1.52 -15.46 -21.90
#